data_AF-A0A2N0QGZ7-F1
#
_entry.id   AF-A0A2N0QGZ7-F1
#
_cell.length_a   1.000
_cell.length_b   1.000
_cell.length_c   1.000
_cell.angle_alpha   90.00
_cell.angle_beta   90.00
_cell.angle_gamma   90.00
#
_symmetry.space_group_name_H-M   'P 1'
#
loop_
_entity.id
_entity.type
_entity.pdbx_description
1 polymer ?
#
loop_
_entity_poly.entity_id
_entity_poly.type
_entity_poly.pdbx_seq_one_letter_code
_entity_poly.pdbx_strand_id
1 'polypeptide(L)'
;MPLFPQLAEEGVANFVTSYMTGFTGFIMSWYLMFLLGAVFGKVMEDSGAADAVAKFIVDKLGIKYATLSIVIACAILTYGGVSLFVVAFAVYPMAISLFKEADLPRRFIPATLALGSVTFTMTSAGSPEIQNWIPIEYLGTTHLAGWEVSLIVAVFMAVFGYWWLKRIMKKA
;
A
#
# COMPACT_ATOMS: atom_id res chain seq x y z
N MET A 1 44.90 14.47 -13.78
CA MET A 1 43.94 15.58 -13.95
C MET A 1 42.60 14.97 -14.34
N PRO A 2 41.49 15.35 -13.70
CA PRO A 2 40.18 14.86 -14.11
C PRO A 2 39.85 15.32 -15.54
N LEU A 3 39.27 14.40 -16.32
CA LEU A 3 38.91 14.63 -17.73
C LEU A 3 37.67 15.53 -17.90
N PHE A 4 36.92 15.74 -16.81
CA PHE A 4 35.70 16.56 -16.76
C PHE A 4 35.70 17.43 -15.49
N PRO A 5 35.09 18.62 -15.54
CA PRO A 5 34.88 19.44 -14.36
C PRO A 5 34.03 18.68 -13.33
N GLN A 6 34.56 18.53 -12.11
CA GLN A 6 33.93 17.77 -11.02
C GLN A 6 32.90 18.58 -10.24
N LEU A 7 32.89 19.90 -10.45
CA LEU A 7 31.97 20.86 -9.87
C LEU A 7 31.26 21.57 -11.02
N ALA A 8 29.96 21.81 -10.86
CA ALA A 8 29.23 22.66 -11.79
C ALA A 8 29.78 24.09 -11.71
N GLU A 9 29.85 24.76 -12.85
CA GLU A 9 30.23 26.18 -12.92
C GLU A 9 29.23 27.03 -12.11
N GLU A 10 29.68 28.15 -11.55
CA GLU A 10 28.82 29.09 -10.83
C GLU A 10 27.67 29.56 -11.74
N GLY A 11 26.44 29.36 -11.26
CA GLY A 11 25.22 29.70 -12.01
C GLY A 11 24.63 28.57 -12.85
N VAL A 12 25.31 27.41 -12.97
CA VAL A 12 24.78 26.22 -13.63
C VAL A 12 24.06 25.33 -12.62
N ALA A 13 22.90 24.80 -12.99
CA ALA A 13 22.11 23.91 -12.14
C ALA A 13 22.93 22.66 -11.78
N ASN A 14 23.39 22.58 -10.53
CA ASN A 14 24.07 21.41 -10.01
C ASN A 14 23.04 20.41 -9.43
N PHE A 15 23.48 19.17 -9.17
CA PHE A 15 22.60 18.12 -8.67
C PHE A 15 21.86 18.53 -7.39
N VAL A 16 22.57 19.13 -6.43
CA VAL A 16 22.01 19.53 -5.13
C VAL A 16 20.95 20.61 -5.31
N THR A 17 21.25 21.67 -6.06
CA THR A 17 20.31 22.77 -6.32
C THR A 17 19.08 22.27 -7.08
N SER A 18 19.27 21.48 -8.15
CA SER A 18 18.16 20.94 -8.94
C SER A 18 17.28 20.01 -8.12
N TYR A 19 17.89 19.11 -7.35
CA TYR A 19 17.17 18.20 -6.46
C TYR A 19 16.41 18.95 -5.38
N MET A 20 17.06 19.90 -4.68
CA MET A 20 16.43 20.64 -3.59
C MET A 20 15.30 21.54 -4.08
N THR A 21 15.44 22.17 -5.24
CA THR A 21 14.36 22.96 -5.86
C THR A 21 13.18 22.05 -6.25
N GLY A 22 13.44 20.91 -6.89
CA GLY A 22 12.38 19.95 -7.23
C GLY A 22 11.70 19.35 -6.01
N PHE A 23 12.48 18.92 -5.01
CA PHE A 23 11.99 18.33 -3.78
C PHE A 23 11.16 19.31 -2.95
N THR A 24 11.64 20.54 -2.74
CA THR A 24 10.88 21.54 -1.99
C THR A 24 9.63 22.00 -2.73
N GLY A 25 9.68 22.12 -4.07
CA GLY A 25 8.49 22.37 -4.89
C GLY A 25 7.45 21.25 -4.75
N PHE A 26 7.89 19.99 -4.82
CA PHE A 26 7.01 18.83 -4.61
C PHE A 26 6.36 18.84 -3.23
N ILE A 27 7.15 18.99 -2.16
CA ILE A 27 6.61 19.06 -0.80
C ILE A 27 5.62 20.22 -0.68
N MET A 28 5.92 21.38 -1.25
CA MET A 28 5.04 22.55 -1.19
C MET A 28 3.70 22.30 -1.89
N SER A 29 3.69 21.72 -3.08
CA SER A 29 2.45 21.41 -3.82
C SER A 29 1.60 20.34 -3.15
N TRP A 30 2.24 19.34 -2.53
CA TRP A 30 1.54 18.16 -2.00
C TRP A 30 1.39 18.15 -0.47
N TYR A 31 1.87 19.19 0.21
CA TYR A 31 1.94 19.26 1.68
C TYR A 31 0.60 18.95 2.36
N LEU A 32 -0.47 19.63 1.94
CA LEU A 32 -1.78 19.46 2.57
C LEU A 32 -2.36 18.07 2.33
N MET A 33 -2.18 17.51 1.14
CA MET A 33 -2.63 16.15 0.83
C MET A 33 -1.91 15.12 1.69
N PHE A 34 -0.58 15.23 1.83
CA PHE A 34 0.20 14.33 2.70
C PHE A 34 -0.12 14.53 4.17
N LEU A 35 -0.28 15.77 4.63
CA LEU A 35 -0.64 16.08 6.01
C LEU A 35 -2.00 15.49 6.35
N LEU A 36 -3.02 15.71 5.51
CA LEU A 36 -4.36 15.18 5.73
C LEU A 36 -4.38 13.65 5.68
N GLY A 37 -3.67 13.04 4.73
CA GLY A 37 -3.53 11.58 4.66
C GLY A 37 -2.84 11.00 5.90
N ALA A 38 -1.76 11.64 6.37
CA ALA A 38 -1.05 11.23 7.58
C ALA A 38 -1.92 11.38 8.84
N VAL A 39 -2.64 12.51 8.97
CA VAL A 39 -3.57 12.73 10.08
C VAL A 39 -4.70 11.71 10.05
N PHE A 40 -5.31 11.46 8.90
CA PHE A 40 -6.35 10.44 8.74
C PHE A 40 -5.84 9.05 9.14
N GLY A 41 -4.69 8.64 8.59
CA GLY A 41 -4.06 7.37 8.93
C GLY A 41 -3.77 7.24 10.43
N LYS A 42 -3.32 8.34 11.06
CA LYS A 42 -3.03 8.36 12.50
C LYS A 42 -4.30 8.36 13.36
N VAL A 43 -5.36 9.07 12.96
CA VAL A 43 -6.66 9.02 13.64
C VAL A 43 -7.26 7.61 13.56
N MET A 44 -7.14 6.93 12.42
CA MET A 44 -7.58 5.54 12.26
C MET A 44 -6.81 4.57 13.17
N GLU A 45 -5.52 4.82 13.38
CA GLU A 45 -4.67 4.08 14.31
C GLU A 45 -5.07 4.36 15.77
N ASP A 46 -5.07 5.63 16.19
CA ASP A 46 -5.28 6.04 17.57
C ASP A 46 -6.71 5.77 18.08
N SER A 47 -7.70 5.77 17.18
CA SER A 47 -9.08 5.43 17.52
C SER A 47 -9.34 3.93 17.65
N GLY A 48 -8.41 3.08 17.21
CA GLY A 48 -8.65 1.64 17.08
C GLY A 48 -9.66 1.27 15.99
N ALA A 49 -10.04 2.21 15.12
CA ALA A 49 -10.98 1.95 14.03
C ALA A 49 -10.41 0.92 13.03
N ALA A 50 -9.10 0.98 12.75
CA ALA A 50 -8.42 0.00 11.91
C ALA A 50 -8.56 -1.43 12.49
N ASP A 51 -8.37 -1.59 13.80
CA ASP A 51 -8.50 -2.88 14.50
C ASP A 51 -9.95 -3.38 14.46
N ALA A 52 -10.92 -2.50 14.68
CA ALA A 52 -12.34 -2.84 14.65
C ALA A 52 -12.80 -3.31 13.27
N VAL A 53 -12.38 -2.63 12.20
CA VAL A 53 -12.71 -3.00 10.82
C VAL A 53 -12.08 -4.34 10.45
N ALA A 54 -10.80 -4.55 10.78
CA ALA A 54 -10.13 -5.80 10.49
C ALA A 54 -10.76 -6.97 11.28
N LYS A 55 -11.08 -6.78 12.57
CA LYS A 55 -11.78 -7.78 13.37
C LYS A 55 -13.14 -8.13 12.80
N PHE A 56 -13.93 -7.12 12.39
CA PHE A 56 -15.23 -7.34 11.77
C PHE A 56 -15.15 -8.20 10.50
N ILE A 57 -14.17 -7.95 9.63
CA ILE A 57 -13.97 -8.73 8.39
C ILE A 57 -13.60 -10.18 8.73
N VAL A 58 -12.70 -10.35 9.69
CA VAL A 58 -12.22 -11.66 10.15
C VAL A 58 -13.34 -12.48 10.77
N ASP A 59 -14.12 -11.89 11.67
CA ASP A 59 -15.22 -12.56 12.37
C ASP A 59 -16.32 -12.99 11.39
N LYS A 60 -16.56 -12.19 10.34
CA LYS A 60 -17.60 -12.46 9.34
C LYS A 60 -17.25 -13.59 8.37
N LEU A 61 -15.98 -13.70 7.96
CA LEU A 61 -15.51 -14.73 7.02
C LEU A 61 -15.09 -16.02 7.73
N GLY A 62 -14.61 -15.90 8.97
CA GLY A 62 -14.26 -17.00 9.84
C GLY A 62 -12.97 -17.75 9.44
N ILE A 63 -12.63 -18.73 10.28
CA ILE A 63 -11.41 -19.55 10.22
C ILE A 63 -11.27 -20.28 8.87
N LYS A 64 -12.39 -20.72 8.29
CA LYS A 64 -12.43 -21.45 7.00
C LYS A 64 -11.73 -20.71 5.86
N TYR A 65 -11.72 -19.37 5.93
CA TYR A 65 -11.13 -18.51 4.91
C TYR A 65 -10.01 -17.62 5.48
N ALA A 66 -9.28 -18.08 6.51
CA ALA A 66 -8.28 -17.27 7.24
C ALA A 66 -7.37 -16.41 6.35
N THR A 67 -6.71 -17.01 5.35
CA THR A 67 -5.85 -16.28 4.41
C THR A 67 -6.60 -15.20 3.62
N LEU A 68 -7.81 -15.51 3.18
CA LEU A 68 -8.64 -14.56 2.42
C LEU A 68 -9.15 -13.43 3.31
N SER A 69 -9.54 -13.74 4.55
CA SER A 69 -9.98 -12.74 5.54
C SER A 69 -8.91 -11.68 5.79
N ILE A 70 -7.64 -12.11 5.90
CA ILE A 70 -6.50 -11.19 6.07
C ILE A 70 -6.27 -10.37 4.80
N VAL A 71 -6.28 -10.98 3.62
CA VAL A 71 -6.12 -10.25 2.35
C VAL A 71 -7.20 -9.19 2.19
N ILE A 72 -8.46 -9.51 2.48
CA ILE A 72 -9.58 -8.57 2.40
C ILE A 72 -9.47 -7.47 3.45
N ALA A 73 -9.09 -7.82 4.69
CA ALA A 73 -8.88 -6.84 5.76
C ALA A 73 -7.78 -5.83 5.39
N CYS A 74 -6.64 -6.32 4.91
CA CYS A 74 -5.57 -5.46 4.40
C CYS A 74 -6.05 -4.60 3.23
N ALA A 75 -6.79 -5.18 2.28
CA ALA A 75 -7.24 -4.46 1.11
C ALA A 75 -8.18 -3.31 1.44
N ILE A 76 -9.15 -3.55 2.34
CA ILE A 76 -10.10 -2.53 2.78
C ILE A 76 -9.40 -1.42 3.56
N LEU A 77 -8.47 -1.76 4.46
CA LEU A 77 -7.75 -0.76 5.25
C LEU A 77 -6.82 0.08 4.39
N THR A 78 -6.04 -0.54 3.50
CA THR A 78 -5.12 0.19 2.61
C THR A 78 -5.89 1.07 1.64
N TYR A 79 -6.95 0.55 1.01
CA TYR A 79 -7.80 1.35 0.13
C TYR A 79 -8.54 2.46 0.88
N GLY A 80 -8.80 2.24 2.18
CA GLY A 80 -9.35 3.23 3.09
C GLY A 80 -8.39 4.37 3.43
N GLY A 81 -7.12 4.33 3.01
CA GLY A 81 -6.12 5.36 3.30
C GLY A 81 -5.33 5.13 4.59
N VAL A 82 -5.42 3.92 5.16
CA VAL A 82 -4.61 3.55 6.32
C VAL A 82 -3.20 3.19 5.87
N SER A 83 -2.20 3.73 6.56
CA SER A 83 -0.79 3.47 6.29
C SER A 83 -0.48 1.97 6.33
N LEU A 84 0.34 1.50 5.38
CA LEU A 84 0.82 0.11 5.31
C LEU A 84 1.43 -0.39 6.64
N PHE A 85 2.13 0.49 7.37
CA PHE A 85 2.69 0.16 8.68
C PHE A 85 1.60 -0.11 9.72
N VAL A 86 0.55 0.73 9.74
CA VAL A 86 -0.60 0.57 10.65
C VAL A 86 -1.37 -0.70 10.27
N VAL A 87 -1.60 -0.95 8.98
CA VAL A 87 -2.23 -2.19 8.51
C VAL A 87 -1.45 -3.41 8.97
N ALA A 88 -0.12 -3.38 8.89
CA ALA A 88 0.71 -4.47 9.39
C ALA A 88 0.51 -4.68 10.90
N PHE A 89 0.57 -3.62 11.73
CA PHE A 89 0.41 -3.77 13.17
C PHE A 89 -1.01 -4.15 13.61
N ALA A 90 -2.04 -3.60 12.96
CA ALA A 90 -3.43 -3.93 13.24
C ALA A 90 -3.74 -5.38 12.85
N VAL A 91 -3.38 -5.79 11.64
CA VAL A 91 -3.78 -7.09 11.09
C VAL A 91 -2.88 -8.24 11.55
N TYR A 92 -1.62 -7.98 11.89
CA TYR A 92 -0.67 -9.05 12.24
C TYR A 92 -1.05 -9.89 13.48
N PRO A 93 -1.45 -9.31 14.63
CA PRO A 93 -1.90 -10.10 15.78
C PRO A 93 -3.10 -10.99 15.46
N MET A 94 -4.07 -10.46 14.71
CA MET A 94 -5.23 -11.23 14.22
C MET A 94 -4.79 -12.33 13.27
N ALA A 95 -3.87 -12.04 12.34
CA ALA A 95 -3.35 -13.02 11.41
C ALA A 95 -2.65 -14.19 12.12
N ILE A 96 -1.93 -13.93 13.21
CA ILE A 96 -1.34 -14.98 14.05
C ILE A 96 -2.41 -15.88 14.65
N SER A 97 -3.47 -15.31 15.25
CA SER A 97 -4.55 -16.09 15.87
C SER A 97 -5.27 -16.95 14.83
N LEU A 98 -5.68 -16.33 13.72
CA LEU A 98 -6.35 -16.99 12.59
C LEU A 98 -5.51 -18.11 11.99
N PHE A 99 -4.22 -17.88 11.75
CA PHE A 99 -3.33 -18.91 11.21
C PHE A 99 -3.14 -20.06 12.20
N LYS A 100 -3.08 -19.77 13.50
CA LYS A 100 -2.99 -20.80 14.54
C LYS A 100 -4.27 -21.63 14.62
N GLU A 101 -5.43 -21.00 14.55
CA GLU A 101 -6.74 -21.66 14.60
C GLU A 101 -7.05 -22.45 13.32
N ALA A 102 -6.60 -21.96 12.16
CA ALA A 102 -6.74 -22.64 10.86
C ALA A 102 -5.66 -23.70 10.59
N ASP A 103 -4.76 -23.95 11.54
CA ASP A 103 -3.61 -24.86 11.39
C ASP A 103 -2.74 -24.56 10.15
N LEU A 104 -2.45 -23.26 9.93
CA LEU A 104 -1.68 -22.77 8.79
C LEU A 104 -0.24 -22.37 9.19
N PRO A 105 0.76 -22.58 8.31
CA PRO A 105 2.14 -22.22 8.63
C PRO A 105 2.33 -20.70 8.74
N ARG A 106 2.79 -20.23 9.91
CA ARG A 106 3.00 -18.79 10.22
C ARG A 106 3.89 -18.05 9.23
N ARG A 107 4.82 -18.76 8.55
CA ARG A 107 5.71 -18.17 7.53
C ARG A 107 4.99 -17.52 6.35
N PHE A 108 3.70 -17.80 6.14
CA PHE A 108 2.90 -17.19 5.07
C PHE A 108 2.13 -15.94 5.51
N ILE A 109 2.17 -15.56 6.79
CA ILE A 109 1.53 -14.32 7.27
C ILE A 109 2.07 -13.10 6.52
N PRO A 110 3.39 -12.88 6.38
CA PRO A 110 3.91 -11.72 5.66
C PRO A 110 3.47 -11.68 4.19
N ALA A 111 3.44 -12.84 3.53
CA ALA A 111 2.98 -12.94 2.14
C ALA A 111 1.48 -12.61 2.00
N THR A 112 0.68 -13.00 2.99
CA THR A 112 -0.77 -12.73 3.03
C THR A 112 -1.05 -11.24 3.24
N LEU A 113 -0.33 -10.61 4.17
CA LEU A 113 -0.40 -9.16 4.39
C LEU A 113 0.03 -8.40 3.14
N ALA A 114 1.20 -8.74 2.58
CA ALA A 114 1.74 -8.10 1.39
C ALA A 114 0.80 -8.22 0.18
N LEU A 115 0.18 -9.38 -0.03
CA LEU A 115 -0.81 -9.57 -1.09
C LEU A 115 -1.99 -8.61 -0.93
N GLY A 116 -2.52 -8.44 0.28
CA GLY A 116 -3.67 -7.56 0.50
C GLY A 116 -3.34 -6.07 0.51
N SER A 117 -2.11 -5.67 0.86
CA SER A 117 -1.76 -4.25 1.06
C SER A 117 -0.83 -3.65 0.01
N VAL A 118 0.14 -4.41 -0.52
CA VAL A 118 1.21 -3.87 -1.40
C VAL A 118 1.02 -4.22 -2.87
N THR A 119 0.02 -5.03 -3.23
CA THR A 119 -0.14 -5.52 -4.62
C THR A 119 -1.25 -4.79 -5.39
N PHE A 120 -2.44 -5.38 -5.46
CA PHE A 120 -3.54 -4.89 -6.29
C PHE A 120 -4.12 -3.58 -5.76
N THR A 121 -4.10 -3.34 -4.46
CA THR A 121 -4.52 -2.07 -3.83
C THR A 121 -3.60 -0.91 -4.15
N MET A 122 -2.30 -1.17 -4.26
CA MET A 122 -1.32 -0.13 -4.63
C MET A 122 -1.44 0.21 -6.13
N THR A 123 -1.80 -0.77 -6.97
CA THR A 123 -1.89 -0.60 -8.44
C THR A 123 -3.28 -0.13 -8.90
N SER A 124 -4.30 -0.25 -8.06
CA SER A 124 -5.68 0.09 -8.40
C SER A 124 -5.88 1.61 -8.52
N ALA A 125 -6.57 2.03 -9.58
CA ALA A 125 -6.96 3.41 -9.81
C ALA A 125 -7.85 3.91 -8.67
N GLY A 126 -7.62 5.14 -8.23
CA GLY A 126 -8.33 5.74 -7.11
C GLY A 126 -7.79 5.36 -5.72
N SER A 127 -6.75 4.52 -5.60
CA SER A 127 -6.14 4.29 -4.30
C SER A 127 -5.42 5.54 -3.79
N PRO A 128 -5.45 5.82 -2.48
CA PRO A 128 -4.86 7.02 -1.86
C PRO A 128 -3.33 6.89 -1.68
N GLU A 129 -2.63 6.30 -2.64
CA GLU A 129 -1.19 6.01 -2.58
C GLU A 129 -0.37 7.07 -3.32
N ILE A 130 0.67 7.60 -2.67
CA ILE A 130 1.50 8.70 -3.20
C ILE A 130 2.00 8.41 -4.63
N GLN A 131 2.36 7.16 -4.89
CA GLN A 131 2.84 6.65 -6.17
C GLN A 131 1.83 6.84 -7.31
N ASN A 132 0.53 6.80 -7.01
CA ASN A 132 -0.54 6.97 -7.99
C ASN A 132 -0.94 8.43 -8.19
N TRP A 133 -0.72 9.27 -7.18
CA TRP A 133 -1.12 10.68 -7.23
C TRP A 133 -0.07 11.57 -7.92
N ILE A 134 1.22 11.32 -7.71
CA ILE A 134 2.31 12.12 -8.32
C ILE A 134 2.16 12.27 -9.84
N PRO A 135 1.93 11.20 -10.63
CA PRO A 135 1.90 11.31 -12.09
C PRO A 135 0.71 12.08 -12.65
N ILE A 136 -0.37 12.24 -11.87
CA ILE A 136 -1.63 12.86 -12.34
C ILE A 136 -1.39 14.29 -12.84
N GLU A 137 -0.60 15.07 -12.11
CA GLU A 137 -0.28 16.46 -12.45
C GLU A 137 0.57 16.55 -13.72
N TYR A 138 1.54 15.65 -13.88
CA TYR A 138 2.45 15.64 -15.04
C TYR A 138 1.80 15.07 -16.31
N LEU A 139 0.89 14.12 -16.17
CA LEU A 139 0.20 13.47 -17.28
C LEU A 139 -1.10 14.19 -17.68
N GLY A 140 -1.55 15.17 -16.89
CA GLY A 140 -2.82 15.86 -17.11
C GLY A 140 -4.03 14.92 -17.00
N THR A 141 -3.91 13.86 -16.20
CA THR A 141 -4.94 12.84 -16.03
C THR A 141 -5.78 13.09 -14.77
N THR A 142 -6.74 12.20 -14.48
CA THR A 142 -7.47 12.19 -13.21
C THR A 142 -7.05 10.99 -12.37
N HIS A 143 -7.40 10.97 -11.08
CA HIS A 143 -7.14 9.85 -10.15
C HIS A 143 -7.82 8.53 -10.57
N LEU A 144 -8.78 8.58 -11.50
CA LEU A 144 -9.47 7.44 -12.09
C LEU A 144 -9.09 7.19 -13.55
N ALA A 145 -8.03 7.84 -14.06
CA ALA A 145 -7.61 7.60 -15.43
C ALA A 145 -7.21 6.13 -15.64
N GLY A 146 -7.82 5.49 -16.63
CA GLY A 146 -7.59 4.07 -16.93
C GLY A 146 -8.17 3.10 -15.90
N TRP A 147 -9.20 3.49 -15.14
CA TRP A 147 -9.84 2.64 -14.13
C TRP A 147 -10.34 1.31 -14.70
N GLU A 148 -10.72 1.24 -15.97
CA GLU A 148 -11.15 0.00 -16.64
C GLU A 148 -10.01 -1.01 -16.71
N VAL A 149 -8.84 -0.55 -17.16
CA VAL A 149 -7.63 -1.38 -17.26
C VAL A 149 -7.16 -1.75 -15.86
N SER A 150 -7.16 -0.78 -14.95
CA SER A 150 -6.75 -0.97 -13.57
C SER A 150 -7.62 -2.01 -12.85
N LEU A 151 -8.94 -2.00 -13.07
CA LEU A 151 -9.85 -3.00 -12.51
C LEU A 151 -9.50 -4.41 -13.00
N ILE A 152 -9.25 -4.57 -14.30
CA ILE A 152 -8.86 -5.88 -14.87
C ILE A 152 -7.55 -6.37 -14.26
N VAL A 153 -6.54 -5.49 -14.18
CA VAL A 153 -5.23 -5.82 -13.61
C VAL A 153 -5.33 -6.12 -12.11
N ALA A 154 -6.09 -5.33 -11.35
CA ALA A 154 -6.28 -5.53 -9.91
C ALA A 154 -6.99 -6.86 -9.62
N VAL A 155 -8.05 -7.19 -10.38
CA VAL A 155 -8.74 -8.48 -10.28
C VAL A 155 -7.80 -9.62 -10.63
N PHE A 156 -7.02 -9.49 -11.71
CA PHE A 156 -6.04 -10.50 -12.08
C PHE A 156 -4.99 -10.72 -10.99
N MET A 157 -4.41 -9.64 -10.45
CA MET A 157 -3.42 -9.71 -9.36
C MET A 157 -4.00 -10.31 -8.08
N ALA A 158 -5.22 -9.92 -7.70
CA ALA A 158 -5.90 -10.46 -6.52
C ALA A 158 -6.19 -11.96 -6.68
N VAL A 159 -6.79 -12.36 -7.81
CA VAL A 159 -7.18 -13.75 -8.06
C VAL A 159 -5.95 -14.65 -8.25
N PHE A 160 -5.01 -14.24 -9.10
CA PHE A 160 -3.82 -15.02 -9.38
C PHE A 160 -2.88 -15.07 -8.17
N GLY A 161 -2.68 -13.94 -7.48
CA GLY A 161 -1.88 -13.86 -6.27
C GLY A 161 -2.45 -14.72 -5.14
N TYR A 162 -3.77 -14.67 -4.93
CA TYR A 162 -4.43 -15.54 -3.94
C TYR A 162 -4.35 -17.02 -4.33
N TRP A 163 -4.58 -17.36 -5.60
CA TRP A 163 -4.44 -18.73 -6.10
C TRP A 163 -3.01 -19.26 -5.89
N TRP A 164 -2.00 -18.46 -6.23
CA TRP A 164 -0.59 -18.81 -6.09
C TRP A 164 -0.21 -19.00 -4.61
N LEU A 165 -0.60 -18.06 -3.75
CA LEU A 165 -0.38 -18.14 -2.30
C LEU A 165 -1.01 -19.42 -1.74
N LYS A 166 -2.28 -19.69 -2.07
CA LYS A 166 -2.99 -20.90 -1.64
C LYS A 166 -2.33 -22.17 -2.17
N ARG A 167 -1.81 -22.16 -3.40
CA ARG A 167 -1.09 -23.30 -4.01
C ARG A 167 0.22 -23.59 -3.27
N ILE A 168 0.99 -22.56 -2.91
CA ILE A 168 2.24 -22.74 -2.15
C ILE A 168 1.94 -23.19 -0.71
N MET A 169 0.93 -22.62 -0.07
CA MET A 169 0.51 -23.02 1.28
C MET A 169 0.05 -24.47 1.35
N LYS A 170 -0.62 -25.00 0.32
CA LYS A 170 -1.01 -26.41 0.25
C LYS A 170 0.14 -27.39 0.00
N LYS A 171 1.27 -26.92 -0.53
CA LYS A 171 2.47 -27.73 -0.77
C LYS A 171 3.41 -27.78 0.43
N ALA A 172 3.21 -26.87 1.38
CA ALA A 172 3.97 -26.74 2.61
C ALA A 172 3.52 -27.75 3.65
#